data_AF-A0A562PZF9-F1
#
_entry.id   AF-A0A562PZF9-F1
#
_cell.length_a   1.000
_cell.length_b   1.000
_cell.length_c   1.000
_cell.angle_alpha   90.00
_cell.angle_beta   90.00
_cell.angle_gamma   90.00
#
_symmetry.space_group_name_H-M   'P 1'
#
loop_
_entity.id
_entity.type
_entity.pdbx_description
1 polymer ?
#
loop_
_entity_poly.entity_id
_entity_poly.type
_entity_poly.pdbx_seq_one_letter_code
_entity_poly.pdbx_strand_id
1 'polypeptide(L)'
;MNSGEFAAALAKAMGAPAPSSQAAAPLTREAMAVLLHDAYRAKFAAKPAYMTDYNGKTILPGMPGYDPNLDAGTRGAMYYPLVGWAQLEDTQAVTPANLAKVREAYELGLIRSEAGIARGRMVNGRVLEPRALVTRAKAAKALYFMWVLAQPPKDENDRL
;
A
#
# COMPACT_ATOMS: atom_id res chain seq x y z
N MET A 1 1.90 18.61 1.66
CA MET A 1 2.64 17.78 2.63
C MET A 1 4.00 17.50 2.01
N ASN A 2 5.07 17.67 2.78
CA ASN A 2 6.43 17.42 2.28
C ASN A 2 6.90 16.00 2.68
N SER A 3 8.03 15.59 2.13
CA SER A 3 8.58 14.25 2.35
C SER A 3 9.08 14.04 3.79
N GLY A 4 9.59 15.08 4.45
CA GLY A 4 10.07 15.01 5.83
C GLY A 4 8.95 14.79 6.85
N GLU A 5 7.86 15.55 6.74
CA GLU A 5 6.66 15.38 7.56
C GLU A 5 6.11 13.96 7.43
N PHE A 6 6.04 13.44 6.20
CA PHE A 6 5.56 12.08 5.96
C PHE A 6 6.49 11.03 6.56
N ALA A 7 7.81 11.16 6.37
CA ALA A 7 8.79 10.23 6.92
C ALA A 7 8.73 10.17 8.46
N ALA A 8 8.59 11.33 9.12
CA ALA A 8 8.43 11.41 10.56
C ALA A 8 7.11 10.79 11.05
N ALA A 9 6.00 11.04 10.35
CA ALA A 9 4.72 10.42 10.68
C ALA A 9 4.74 8.91 10.47
N LEU A 10 5.43 8.44 9.42
CA LEU A 10 5.59 7.03 9.10
C LEU A 10 6.42 6.29 10.16
N ALA A 11 7.52 6.91 10.62
CA ALA A 11 8.31 6.39 11.74
C ALA A 11 7.44 6.15 12.99
N LYS A 12 6.61 7.14 13.32
CA LYS A 12 5.69 7.06 14.47
C LYS A 12 4.65 5.97 14.28
N ALA A 13 4.02 5.90 13.10
CA ALA A 13 3.01 4.90 12.77
C ALA A 13 3.56 3.46 12.86
N MET A 14 4.82 3.27 12.44
CA MET A 14 5.46 1.97 12.40
C MET A 14 6.20 1.60 13.70
N GLY A 15 6.45 2.55 14.59
CA GLY A 15 7.38 2.37 15.71
C GLY A 15 8.76 1.93 15.21
N ALA A 16 9.28 2.60 14.19
CA ALA A 16 10.55 2.30 13.52
C ALA A 16 11.32 3.59 13.22
N PRO A 17 12.64 3.53 12.95
CA PRO A 17 13.41 4.71 12.55
C PRO A 17 12.83 5.39 11.30
N ALA A 18 12.95 6.71 11.22
CA ALA A 18 12.48 7.45 10.06
C ALA A 18 13.32 7.12 8.81
N PRO A 19 12.67 6.80 7.68
CA PRO A 19 13.40 6.62 6.42
C PRO A 19 14.01 7.95 5.96
N SER A 20 15.14 7.87 5.26
CA SER A 20 15.81 9.05 4.71
C SER A 20 14.90 9.75 3.70
N SER A 21 14.77 11.06 3.83
CA SER A 21 13.92 11.88 2.96
C SER A 21 14.55 13.24 2.70
N GLN A 22 14.21 13.86 1.57
CA GLN A 22 14.50 15.27 1.33
C GLN A 22 13.42 16.11 2.04
N ALA A 23 13.72 16.56 3.26
CA ALA A 23 12.71 17.07 4.19
C ALA A 23 11.81 18.18 3.61
N ALA A 24 12.36 19.12 2.83
CA ALA A 24 11.61 20.22 2.23
C ALA A 24 10.95 19.90 0.88
N ALA A 25 11.26 18.77 0.26
CA ALA A 25 10.73 18.42 -1.06
C ALA A 25 9.25 18.02 -0.97
N PRO A 26 8.40 18.47 -1.92
CA PRO A 26 7.02 18.00 -2.01
C PRO A 26 6.95 16.48 -2.09
N LEU A 27 5.98 15.87 -1.40
CA LEU A 27 5.82 14.42 -1.48
C LEU A 27 5.19 14.04 -2.83
N THR A 28 5.97 13.36 -3.68
CA THR A 28 5.48 12.72 -4.90
C THR A 28 5.08 11.27 -4.64
N ARG A 29 4.37 10.64 -5.58
CA ARG A 29 4.01 9.22 -5.48
C ARG A 29 5.24 8.31 -5.45
N GLU A 30 6.26 8.64 -6.23
CA GLU A 30 7.55 7.95 -6.21
C GLU A 30 8.24 8.08 -4.85
N ALA A 31 8.35 9.30 -4.32
CA ALA A 31 8.97 9.53 -3.02
C ALA A 31 8.22 8.79 -1.91
N MET A 32 6.88 8.82 -1.94
CA MET A 32 6.06 8.06 -1.00
C MET A 32 6.33 6.55 -1.08
N ALA A 33 6.42 5.99 -2.29
CA ALA A 33 6.71 4.57 -2.48
C ALA A 33 8.06 4.16 -1.88
N VAL A 34 9.10 4.97 -2.08
CA VAL A 34 10.44 4.74 -1.50
C VAL A 34 10.40 4.78 0.02
N LEU A 35 9.75 5.78 0.61
CA LEU A 35 9.66 5.91 2.08
C LEU A 35 8.86 4.76 2.70
N LEU A 36 7.77 4.35 2.07
CA LEU A 36 6.96 3.20 2.50
C LEU A 36 7.77 1.90 2.44
N HIS A 37 8.52 1.68 1.35
CA HIS A 37 9.40 0.53 1.18
C HIS A 37 10.48 0.47 2.25
N ASP A 38 11.20 1.56 2.48
CA ASP A 38 12.29 1.60 3.46
C ASP A 38 11.75 1.37 4.89
N ALA A 39 10.61 1.96 5.24
CA ALA A 39 9.97 1.72 6.54
C ALA A 39 9.47 0.28 6.68
N TYR A 40 8.89 -0.30 5.63
CA TYR A 40 8.47 -1.70 5.61
C TYR A 40 9.66 -2.64 5.83
N ARG A 41 10.76 -2.45 5.09
CA ARG A 41 11.97 -3.27 5.21
C ARG A 41 12.69 -3.09 6.53
N ALA A 42 12.60 -1.91 7.15
CA ALA A 42 13.15 -1.68 8.50
C ALA A 42 12.34 -2.41 9.59
N LYS A 43 11.03 -2.57 9.42
CA LYS A 43 10.16 -3.22 10.42
C LYS A 43 10.08 -4.73 10.25
N PHE A 44 10.04 -5.23 9.02
CA PHE A 44 9.66 -6.59 8.72
C PHE A 44 10.79 -7.38 8.03
N ALA A 45 11.27 -8.43 8.71
CA ALA A 45 12.19 -9.41 8.13
C ALA A 45 11.49 -10.41 7.19
N ALA A 46 10.21 -10.69 7.45
CA ALA A 46 9.32 -11.52 6.63
C ALA A 46 7.98 -10.81 6.43
N LYS A 47 7.17 -11.25 5.46
CA LYS A 47 5.84 -10.66 5.24
C LYS A 47 4.98 -10.77 6.51
N PRO A 48 4.32 -9.67 6.94
CA PRO A 48 3.50 -9.69 8.15
C PRO A 48 2.27 -10.58 7.96
N ALA A 49 1.73 -11.10 9.07
CA ALA A 49 0.56 -11.98 9.10
C ALA A 49 -0.64 -11.41 8.31
N TYR A 50 -0.83 -10.09 8.33
CA TYR A 50 -1.88 -9.43 7.56
C TYR A 50 -1.77 -9.68 6.03
N MET A 51 -0.54 -9.84 5.52
CA MET A 51 -0.26 -10.14 4.11
C MET A 51 -0.22 -11.65 3.79
N THR A 52 -0.34 -12.53 4.78
CA THR A 52 -0.26 -13.99 4.59
C THR A 52 -1.54 -14.71 4.99
N ASP A 53 -2.15 -14.35 6.11
CA ASP A 53 -3.21 -15.11 6.77
C ASP A 53 -4.61 -14.81 6.20
N TYR A 54 -4.74 -13.69 5.49
CA TYR A 54 -5.95 -13.24 4.83
C TYR A 54 -5.97 -13.56 3.32
N ASN A 55 -4.85 -14.05 2.75
CA ASN A 55 -4.81 -14.44 1.35
C ASN A 55 -5.52 -15.80 1.15
N GLY A 56 -6.51 -15.85 0.26
CA GLY A 56 -7.02 -17.11 -0.29
C GLY A 56 -8.10 -17.84 0.52
N LYS A 57 -8.64 -17.27 1.60
CA LYS A 57 -9.84 -17.82 2.25
C LYS A 57 -11.07 -17.51 1.40
N THR A 58 -11.41 -18.43 0.51
CA THR A 58 -12.71 -18.41 -0.19
C THR A 58 -13.75 -18.93 0.80
N ILE A 59 -14.65 -18.06 1.28
CA ILE A 59 -15.78 -18.49 2.10
C ILE A 59 -16.88 -18.97 1.15
N LEU A 60 -17.11 -20.27 1.11
CA LEU A 60 -18.10 -20.90 0.23
C LEU A 60 -19.51 -20.80 0.83
N PRO A 61 -20.57 -20.85 0.00
CA PRO A 61 -21.93 -20.99 0.48
C PRO A 61 -22.06 -22.17 1.45
N GLY A 62 -22.58 -21.92 2.65
CA GLY A 62 -22.71 -22.92 3.72
C GLY A 62 -21.59 -22.92 4.78
N MET A 63 -20.53 -22.11 4.62
CA MET A 63 -19.54 -21.90 5.68
C MET A 63 -19.95 -20.74 6.63
N PRO A 64 -19.65 -20.83 7.93
CA PRO A 64 -19.87 -19.71 8.86
C PRO A 64 -19.17 -18.43 8.37
N GLY A 65 -19.92 -17.33 8.27
CA GLY A 65 -19.41 -16.05 7.76
C GLY A 65 -19.58 -15.83 6.25
N TYR A 66 -20.32 -16.69 5.55
CA TYR A 66 -20.73 -16.48 4.15
C TYR A 66 -21.70 -15.29 4.03
N ASP A 67 -21.34 -14.29 3.22
CA ASP A 67 -22.21 -13.18 2.82
C ASP A 67 -22.60 -13.36 1.35
N PRO A 68 -23.89 -13.57 1.02
CA PRO A 68 -24.34 -13.75 -0.36
C PRO A 68 -24.15 -12.50 -1.25
N ASN A 69 -23.84 -11.33 -0.67
CA ASN A 69 -23.50 -10.12 -1.42
C ASN A 69 -22.01 -10.05 -1.80
N LEU A 70 -21.17 -10.95 -1.29
CA LEU A 70 -19.78 -11.09 -1.68
C LEU A 70 -19.68 -12.20 -2.73
N ASP A 71 -19.02 -11.92 -3.86
CA ASP A 71 -19.00 -12.79 -5.03
C ASP A 71 -18.25 -14.10 -4.71
N ALA A 72 -19.00 -15.21 -4.66
CA ALA A 72 -18.58 -16.52 -4.14
C ALA A 72 -17.47 -17.22 -4.94
N GLY A 73 -17.11 -16.67 -6.11
CA GLY A 73 -16.00 -17.14 -6.95
C GLY A 73 -14.70 -16.32 -6.82
N THR A 74 -14.72 -15.21 -6.09
CA THR A 74 -13.53 -14.39 -5.89
C THR A 74 -12.67 -15.04 -4.83
N ARG A 75 -11.48 -15.53 -5.22
CA ARG A 75 -10.40 -15.81 -4.25
C ARG A 75 -10.35 -14.61 -3.30
N GLY A 76 -10.55 -14.86 -1.99
CA GLY A 76 -10.65 -13.81 -0.98
C GLY A 76 -9.59 -12.73 -1.22
N ALA A 77 -9.99 -11.46 -1.05
CA ALA A 77 -9.22 -10.27 -1.44
C ALA A 77 -7.70 -10.49 -1.31
N MET A 78 -7.03 -10.69 -2.45
CA MET A 78 -5.59 -10.90 -2.46
C MET A 78 -4.90 -9.57 -2.18
N TYR A 79 -3.88 -9.60 -1.33
CA TYR A 79 -3.14 -8.40 -0.94
C TYR A 79 -2.30 -7.80 -2.10
N TYR A 80 -2.08 -8.56 -3.17
CA TYR A 80 -1.29 -8.16 -4.32
C TYR A 80 -2.06 -7.24 -5.28
N PRO A 81 -1.36 -6.34 -5.99
CA PRO A 81 -1.97 -5.58 -7.07
C PRO A 81 -2.62 -6.51 -8.10
N LEU A 82 -3.83 -6.19 -8.50
CA LEU A 82 -4.56 -6.93 -9.54
C LEU A 82 -3.94 -6.76 -10.94
N VAL A 83 -3.19 -5.68 -11.15
CA VAL A 83 -2.42 -5.39 -12.37
C VAL A 83 -0.95 -5.57 -12.02
N GLY A 84 -0.22 -6.39 -12.78
CA GLY A 84 1.21 -6.59 -12.54
C GLY A 84 2.05 -5.39 -12.94
N TRP A 85 3.24 -5.24 -12.35
CA TRP A 85 4.18 -4.14 -12.68
C TRP A 85 4.43 -3.98 -14.19
N ALA A 86 4.58 -5.08 -14.92
CA ALA A 86 4.83 -5.08 -16.36
C ALA A 86 3.68 -4.51 -17.21
N GLN A 87 2.49 -4.36 -16.63
CA GLN A 87 1.32 -3.80 -17.30
C GLN A 87 1.11 -2.31 -16.99
N LEU A 88 1.99 -1.70 -16.18
CA LEU A 88 1.99 -0.27 -15.92
C LEU A 88 2.65 0.48 -17.08
N GLU A 89 1.99 1.55 -17.53
CA GLU A 89 2.32 2.26 -18.77
C GLU A 89 3.39 3.35 -18.59
N ASP A 90 3.65 3.78 -17.36
CA ASP A 90 4.47 4.96 -17.05
C ASP A 90 5.64 4.66 -16.10
N THR A 91 6.06 3.40 -15.99
CA THR A 91 7.17 2.97 -15.12
C THR A 91 8.51 3.61 -15.52
N GLN A 92 8.67 4.01 -16.78
CA GLN A 92 9.84 4.75 -17.28
C GLN A 92 9.97 6.16 -16.68
N ALA A 93 8.91 6.71 -16.09
CA ALA A 93 8.95 8.01 -15.43
C ALA A 93 9.54 7.95 -14.01
N VAL A 94 9.77 6.75 -13.47
CA VAL A 94 10.41 6.51 -12.18
C VAL A 94 11.92 6.76 -12.30
N THR A 95 12.51 7.43 -11.32
CA THR A 95 13.96 7.64 -11.29
C THR A 95 14.69 6.28 -11.25
N PRO A 96 15.71 6.04 -12.11
CA PRO A 96 16.38 4.74 -12.18
C PRO A 96 16.90 4.21 -10.82
N ALA A 97 17.43 5.09 -9.98
CA ALA A 97 17.91 4.75 -8.64
C ALA A 97 16.79 4.25 -7.69
N ASN A 98 15.54 4.63 -7.95
CA ASN A 98 14.38 4.28 -7.12
C ASN A 98 13.58 3.11 -7.69
N LEU A 99 13.84 2.71 -8.94
CA LEU A 99 13.03 1.74 -9.69
C LEU A 99 12.80 0.44 -8.92
N ALA A 100 13.86 -0.15 -8.36
CA ALA A 100 13.77 -1.40 -7.61
C ALA A 100 12.85 -1.27 -6.38
N LYS A 101 13.00 -0.18 -5.62
CA LYS A 101 12.18 0.08 -4.43
C LYS A 101 10.73 0.34 -4.78
N VAL A 102 10.47 1.15 -5.82
CA VAL A 102 9.11 1.49 -6.26
C VAL A 102 8.39 0.26 -6.79
N ARG A 103 9.10 -0.57 -7.58
CA ARG A 103 8.57 -1.85 -8.06
C ARG A 103 8.19 -2.77 -6.91
N GLU A 104 9.09 -2.96 -5.95
CA GLU A 104 8.81 -3.82 -4.82
C GLU A 104 7.68 -3.26 -3.93
N ALA A 105 7.64 -1.96 -3.68
CA ALA A 105 6.54 -1.32 -2.96
C ALA A 105 5.19 -1.55 -3.65
N TYR A 106 5.16 -1.50 -4.99
CA TYR A 106 3.98 -1.79 -5.78
C TYR A 106 3.61 -3.27 -5.66
N GLU A 107 4.53 -4.19 -5.92
CA GLU A 107 4.29 -5.64 -5.85
C GLU A 107 3.88 -6.11 -4.44
N LEU A 108 4.34 -5.43 -3.39
CA LEU A 108 3.90 -5.63 -2.01
C LEU A 108 2.54 -5.01 -1.70
N GLY A 109 1.93 -4.23 -2.60
CA GLY A 109 0.65 -3.56 -2.37
C GLY A 109 0.73 -2.30 -1.49
N LEU A 110 1.94 -1.80 -1.19
CA LEU A 110 2.14 -0.58 -0.38
C LEU A 110 1.67 0.68 -1.13
N ILE A 111 1.71 0.63 -2.46
CA ILE A 111 1.16 1.63 -3.36
C ILE A 111 0.32 0.93 -4.43
N ARG A 112 -0.59 1.68 -5.05
CA ARG A 112 -1.48 1.17 -6.09
C ARG A 112 -1.68 2.20 -7.19
N SER A 113 -1.92 1.76 -8.42
CA SER A 113 -2.37 2.67 -9.47
C SER A 113 -3.80 3.13 -9.16
N GLU A 114 -4.04 4.44 -9.18
CA GLU A 114 -5.35 5.03 -8.86
C GLU A 114 -6.00 5.76 -10.04
N ALA A 115 -5.28 5.89 -11.16
CA ALA A 115 -5.79 6.54 -12.35
C ALA A 115 -6.96 5.75 -12.95
N GLY A 116 -8.06 6.43 -13.28
CA GLY A 116 -9.22 5.80 -13.91
C GLY A 116 -10.10 4.96 -12.98
N ILE A 117 -9.83 4.94 -11.66
CA ILE A 117 -10.76 4.32 -10.70
C ILE A 117 -12.01 5.19 -10.59
N ALA A 118 -13.17 4.63 -10.93
CA ALA A 118 -14.48 5.27 -10.80
C ALA A 118 -15.38 4.49 -9.83
N ARG A 119 -16.22 5.22 -9.08
CA ARG A 119 -17.16 4.62 -8.13
C ARG A 119 -18.13 3.69 -8.87
N GLY A 120 -18.34 2.48 -8.34
CA GLY A 120 -19.24 1.48 -8.93
C GLY A 120 -18.63 0.63 -10.04
N ARG A 121 -17.32 0.78 -10.34
CA ARG A 121 -16.60 -0.14 -11.23
C ARG A 121 -15.30 -0.61 -10.59
N MET A 122 -15.09 -1.92 -10.54
CA MET A 122 -13.79 -2.50 -10.22
C MET A 122 -12.87 -2.38 -11.45
N VAL A 123 -12.28 -1.20 -11.64
CA VAL A 123 -11.25 -0.96 -12.66
C VAL A 123 -9.96 -0.63 -11.94
N ASN A 124 -8.89 -1.31 -12.32
CA ASN A 124 -7.55 -0.96 -11.86
C ASN A 124 -6.93 0.03 -12.83
N GLY A 125 -6.27 1.05 -12.30
CA GLY A 125 -5.46 1.93 -13.14
C GLY A 125 -4.24 1.18 -13.69
N ARG A 126 -3.78 1.63 -14.86
CA ARG A 126 -2.51 1.20 -15.49
C ARG A 126 -1.41 2.25 -15.40
N VAL A 127 -1.66 3.34 -14.68
CA VAL A 127 -0.76 4.50 -14.58
C VAL A 127 -0.41 4.74 -13.12
N LEU A 128 0.87 4.69 -12.77
CA LEU A 128 1.35 4.87 -11.40
C LEU A 128 1.43 6.34 -11.00
N GLU A 129 1.59 7.23 -11.98
CA GLU A 129 1.80 8.67 -11.83
C GLU A 129 2.99 9.04 -10.92
N PRO A 130 4.24 8.56 -11.15
CA PRO A 130 5.36 8.72 -10.22
C PRO A 130 5.62 10.16 -9.75
N ARG A 131 5.43 11.13 -10.65
CA ARG A 131 5.69 12.55 -10.41
C ARG A 131 4.50 13.31 -9.81
N ALA A 132 3.31 12.69 -9.72
CA ALA A 132 2.15 13.35 -9.16
C ALA A 132 2.34 13.66 -7.67
N LEU A 133 1.88 14.83 -7.26
CA LEU A 133 1.91 15.24 -5.87
C LEU A 133 0.89 14.45 -5.04
N VAL A 134 1.31 14.06 -3.83
CA VAL A 134 0.46 13.35 -2.89
C VAL A 134 -0.29 14.36 -2.02
N THR A 135 -1.62 14.26 -2.04
CA THR A 135 -2.48 15.06 -1.16
C THR A 135 -2.39 14.56 0.28
N ARG A 136 -2.72 15.42 1.26
CA ARG A 136 -2.75 15.03 2.68
C ARG A 136 -3.66 13.82 2.93
N ALA A 137 -4.80 13.74 2.26
CA ALA A 137 -5.74 12.62 2.40
C ALA A 137 -5.14 11.30 1.90
N LYS A 138 -4.46 11.31 0.74
CA LYS A 138 -3.80 10.11 0.22
C LYS A 138 -2.64 9.66 1.12
N ALA A 139 -1.88 10.60 1.64
CA ALA A 139 -0.82 10.31 2.60
C ALA A 139 -1.35 9.75 3.91
N ALA A 140 -2.40 10.33 4.49
CA ALA A 140 -3.02 9.83 5.70
C ALA A 140 -3.53 8.39 5.52
N LYS A 141 -4.11 8.08 4.36
CA LYS A 141 -4.52 6.72 4.01
C LYS A 141 -3.35 5.74 3.96
N ALA A 142 -2.23 6.14 3.37
CA ALA A 142 -1.01 5.33 3.35
C ALA A 142 -0.43 5.11 4.76
N LEU A 143 -0.41 6.15 5.61
CA LEU A 143 0.04 6.05 7.00
C LEU A 143 -0.83 5.10 7.82
N TYR A 144 -2.15 5.21 7.70
CA TYR A 144 -3.09 4.32 8.39
C TYR A 144 -2.86 2.86 7.98
N PHE A 145 -2.71 2.61 6.68
CA PHE A 145 -2.43 1.28 6.17
C PHE A 145 -1.12 0.70 6.72
N MET A 146 -0.05 1.50 6.77
CA MET A 146 1.22 1.08 7.37
C MET A 146 1.07 0.81 8.87
N TRP A 147 0.31 1.64 9.60
CA TRP A 147 0.01 1.40 11.01
C TRP A 147 -0.71 0.06 11.22
N VAL A 148 -1.74 -0.25 10.41
CA VAL A 148 -2.47 -1.53 10.45
C VAL A 148 -1.50 -2.70 10.23
N LEU A 149 -0.62 -2.60 9.24
CA LEU A 149 0.39 -3.63 8.97
C LEU A 149 1.32 -3.89 10.17
N ALA A 150 1.60 -2.85 10.97
CA ALA A 150 2.46 -2.95 12.14
C ALA A 150 1.76 -3.51 13.38
N GLN A 151 0.43 -3.63 13.38
CA GLN A 151 -0.32 -4.20 14.50
C GLN A 151 -0.39 -5.74 14.41
N PRO A 152 -0.45 -6.44 15.56
CA PRO A 152 -0.87 -7.84 15.57
C PRO A 152 -2.26 -8.01 14.94
N PRO A 153 -2.50 -9.09 14.17
CA PRO A 153 -3.84 -9.38 13.66
C PRO A 153 -4.86 -9.44 14.80
N LYS A 154 -6.02 -8.80 14.61
CA LYS A 154 -7.15 -8.72 15.57
C LYS A 154 -7.04 -7.68 16.71
N ASP A 155 -5.93 -6.94 16.80
CA ASP A 155 -5.81 -5.76 17.69
C ASP A 155 -6.06 -4.43 16.95
N GLU A 156 -6.66 -4.50 15.75
CA GLU A 156 -6.90 -3.35 14.85
C GLU A 156 -8.02 -2.40 15.32
N ASN A 157 -8.81 -2.80 16.32
CA ASN A 157 -9.83 -1.95 16.92
C ASN A 157 -9.21 -1.10 18.03
N ASP A 158 -9.17 0.22 17.80
CA ASP A 158 -8.88 1.21 18.83
C ASP A 158 -9.85 0.99 20.00
N ARG A 159 -9.32 0.61 21.17
CA ARG A 159 -10.13 0.49 22.38
C ARG A 159 -10.37 1.90 22.90
N LEU A 160 -11.51 2.49 22.53
CA LEU A 160 -12.07 3.65 23.21
C LEU A 160 -12.33 3.35 24.69
#